data_AF-A0A950ST68-F1
#
_entry.id   AF-A0A950ST68-F1
#
_cell.length_a   1.000
_cell.length_b   1.000
_cell.length_c   1.000
_cell.angle_alpha   90.00
_cell.angle_beta   90.00
_cell.angle_gamma   90.00
#
_symmetry.space_group_name_H-M   'P 1'
#
loop_
_entity.id
_entity.type
_entity.pdbx_description
1 polymer ?
#
loop_
_entity_poly.entity_id
_entity_poly.type
_entity_poly.pdbx_seq_one_letter_code
_entity_poly.pdbx_strand_id
1 'polypeptide(L)'
;MHSLFRGVRVTPVLTIEREAHAVPLARALLDGGLSIIEVTLRTPAALAAIAAIVREVPQIVVGAGTVQRPSDVVQACAAGARFLVSPGMTAELAAAALATELPYIPGVATPSEVMTA
;
A
#
# COMPACT_ATOMS: atom_id res chain seq x y z
N MET A 1 -15.45 7.35 -3.04
CA MET A 1 -14.08 7.40 -2.48
C MET A 1 -14.12 6.79 -1.09
N HIS A 2 -13.28 5.79 -0.80
CA HIS A 2 -13.23 5.13 0.51
C HIS A 2 -12.88 6.15 1.62
N SER A 3 -13.46 6.00 2.82
CA SER A 3 -13.29 6.95 3.94
C SER A 3 -11.82 7.17 4.33
N LEU A 4 -10.99 6.14 4.12
CA LEU A 4 -9.54 6.17 4.35
C LEU A 4 -8.81 7.30 3.63
N PHE A 5 -9.24 7.65 2.41
CA PHE A 5 -8.58 8.69 1.59
C PHE A 5 -9.26 10.05 1.71
N ARG A 6 -10.25 10.21 2.59
CA ARG A 6 -10.99 11.47 2.69
C ARG A 6 -10.08 12.57 3.25
N GLY A 7 -9.92 13.65 2.48
CA GLY A 7 -9.05 14.77 2.86
C GLY A 7 -7.56 14.56 2.54
N VAL A 8 -7.17 13.36 2.10
CA VAL A 8 -5.83 13.08 1.57
C VAL A 8 -5.71 13.73 0.19
N ARG A 9 -4.68 14.56 0.01
CA ARG A 9 -4.37 15.19 -1.29
C ARG A 9 -3.18 14.55 -2.01
N VAL A 10 -2.28 13.94 -1.25
CA VAL A 10 -1.03 13.34 -1.74
C VAL A 10 -0.80 12.04 -0.97
N THR A 11 -0.50 10.97 -1.71
CA THR A 11 0.00 9.70 -1.14
C THR A 11 1.40 9.48 -1.69
N PRO A 12 2.47 9.57 -0.88
CA PRO A 12 3.82 9.31 -1.34
C PRO A 12 4.02 7.80 -1.58
N VAL A 13 4.69 7.48 -2.68
CA VAL A 13 5.05 6.12 -3.07
C VAL A 13 6.50 5.87 -2.69
N LEU A 14 6.71 4.99 -1.72
CA LEU A 14 8.00 4.77 -1.07
C LEU A 14 8.66 3.48 -1.58
N THR A 15 9.96 3.57 -1.86
CA THR A 15 10.83 2.41 -2.05
C THR A 15 11.81 2.39 -0.88
N ILE A 16 11.70 1.39 0.00
CA ILE A 16 12.51 1.30 1.22
C ILE A 16 13.55 0.20 1.03
N GLU A 17 14.82 0.57 0.91
CA GLU A 17 15.90 -0.42 0.70
C GLU A 17 16.35 -1.09 2.00
N ARG A 18 16.24 -0.38 3.14
CA ARG A 18 16.68 -0.86 4.45
C ARG A 18 15.57 -0.67 5.47
N GLU A 19 15.21 -1.75 6.17
CA GLU A 19 14.16 -1.74 7.19
C GLU A 19 14.39 -0.65 8.24
N ALA A 20 15.65 -0.44 8.66
CA ALA A 20 16.02 0.60 9.62
C ALA A 20 15.65 2.04 9.21
N HIS A 21 15.34 2.29 7.93
CA HIS A 21 14.87 3.59 7.45
C HIS A 21 13.34 3.75 7.54
N ALA A 22 12.59 2.66 7.68
CA ALA A 22 11.14 2.68 7.55
C ALA A 22 10.48 3.59 8.59
N VAL A 23 10.77 3.38 9.87
CA VAL A 23 10.16 4.13 10.97
C VAL A 23 10.61 5.60 11.01
N PRO A 24 11.92 5.94 10.89
CA PRO A 24 12.35 7.34 10.82
C PRO A 24 11.72 8.10 9.65
N LEU A 25 11.64 7.47 8.47
CA LEU A 25 11.01 8.07 7.28
C LEU A 25 9.52 8.31 7.51
N ALA A 26 8.79 7.32 8.04
CA ALA A 26 7.36 7.45 8.30
C ALA A 26 7.05 8.56 9.32
N ARG A 27 7.85 8.69 10.39
CA ARG A 27 7.71 9.80 11.35
C ARG A 27 7.94 11.16 10.68
N ALA A 28 8.99 11.28 9.86
CA ALA A 28 9.26 12.52 9.14
C ALA A 28 8.13 12.91 8.18
N LEU A 29 7.54 11.94 7.48
CA LEU A 29 6.39 12.18 6.59
C LEU A 29 5.14 12.60 7.38
N LEU A 30 4.89 11.95 8.52
CA LEU A 30 3.79 12.31 9.41
C LEU A 30 3.94 13.73 9.97
N ASP A 31 5.15 14.10 10.42
CA ASP A 31 5.47 15.45 10.89
C ASP A 31 5.30 16.50 9.76
N GLY A 32 5.55 16.09 8.51
CA GLY A 32 5.27 16.87 7.30
C GLY A 32 3.78 16.94 6.92
N GLY A 33 2.88 16.32 7.69
CA GLY A 33 1.43 16.33 7.46
C GLY A 33 0.92 15.23 6.52
N LEU A 34 1.74 14.24 6.19
CA LEU A 34 1.35 13.10 5.35
C LEU A 34 0.99 11.91 6.24
N SER A 35 -0.30 11.72 6.48
CA SER A 35 -0.84 10.67 7.35
C SER A 35 -1.11 9.34 6.65
N ILE A 36 -0.87 9.25 5.33
CA ILE A 36 -1.05 8.03 4.54
C ILE A 36 0.11 7.87 3.57
N ILE A 37 0.65 6.67 3.47
CA ILE A 37 1.82 6.35 2.64
C ILE A 37 1.63 4.99 1.96
N GLU A 38 2.25 4.82 0.80
CA GLU A 38 2.32 3.55 0.08
C GLU A 38 3.75 3.02 0.10
N VAL A 39 3.98 1.83 0.65
CA VAL A 39 5.29 1.15 0.58
C VAL A 39 5.25 0.13 -0.54
N THR A 40 6.10 0.31 -1.55
CA THR A 40 6.16 -0.59 -2.69
C THR A 40 6.89 -1.90 -2.37
N LEU A 41 6.35 -3.04 -2.82
CA LEU A 41 6.93 -4.38 -2.70
C LEU A 41 8.08 -4.62 -3.70
N ARG A 42 8.90 -3.59 -3.94
CA ARG A 42 10.03 -3.61 -4.90
C ARG A 42 11.35 -3.99 -4.25
N THR A 43 11.37 -4.18 -2.93
CA THR A 43 12.57 -4.51 -2.16
C THR A 43 12.30 -5.65 -1.18
N PRO A 44 13.33 -6.43 -0.80
CA PRO A 44 13.20 -7.45 0.24
C PRO A 44 12.78 -6.88 1.61
N ALA A 45 13.08 -5.61 1.87
CA ALA A 45 12.77 -4.95 3.14
C ALA A 45 11.31 -4.47 3.23
N ALA A 46 10.54 -4.46 2.14
CA ALA A 46 9.24 -3.78 2.07
C ALA A 46 8.21 -4.30 3.10
N LEU A 47 8.04 -5.62 3.22
CA LEU A 47 7.08 -6.21 4.15
C LEU A 47 7.46 -5.95 5.62
N ALA A 48 8.75 -6.10 5.95
CA ALA A 48 9.27 -5.79 7.28
C ALA A 48 9.13 -4.29 7.60
N ALA A 49 9.36 -3.43 6.61
CA ALA A 49 9.15 -1.98 6.73
C ALA A 49 7.69 -1.63 7.01
N ILE A 50 6.73 -2.23 6.29
CA ILE A 50 5.29 -2.05 6.54
C ILE A 50 4.98 -2.45 8.00
N ALA A 51 5.39 -3.65 8.42
CA ALA A 51 5.13 -4.14 9.77
C ALA A 51 5.76 -3.26 10.86
N ALA A 52 6.99 -2.78 10.65
CA ALA A 52 7.67 -1.88 11.58
C ALA A 52 6.95 -0.53 11.70
N ILE A 53 6.53 0.07 10.57
CA ILE A 53 5.81 1.35 10.58
C ILE A 53 4.46 1.20 11.27
N VAL A 54 3.68 0.15 10.92
CA VAL A 54 2.37 -0.11 11.52
C VAL A 54 2.48 -0.26 13.04
N ARG A 55 3.53 -0.94 13.52
CA ARG A 55 3.79 -1.14 14.96
C ARG A 55 4.24 0.13 15.67
N GLU A 56 5.11 0.94 15.05
CA GLU A 56 5.81 2.03 15.74
C GLU A 56 5.27 3.43 15.46
N VAL A 57 4.43 3.57 14.44
CA VAL A 57 3.83 4.84 14.00
C VAL A 57 2.34 4.61 13.70
N PRO A 58 1.52 4.17 14.67
CA PRO A 58 0.11 3.80 14.41
C PRO A 58 -0.78 4.96 13.90
N GLN A 59 -0.30 6.20 13.99
CA GLN A 59 -0.96 7.38 13.46
C GLN A 59 -0.86 7.50 11.93
N ILE A 60 0.09 6.80 11.29
CA ILE A 60 0.25 6.80 9.83
C ILE A 60 -0.40 5.55 9.23
N VAL A 61 -1.24 5.75 8.22
CA VAL A 61 -1.84 4.67 7.46
C VAL A 61 -0.83 4.19 6.42
N VAL A 62 -0.52 2.90 6.43
CA VAL A 62 0.39 2.28 5.45
C VAL A 62 -0.40 1.39 4.50
N GLY A 63 -0.22 1.59 3.20
CA GLY A 63 -0.66 0.65 2.16
C GLY A 63 0.51 -0.06 1.53
N ALA A 64 0.22 -1.18 0.87
CA ALA A 64 1.19 -1.91 0.07
C ALA A 64 1.02 -1.57 -1.41
N GLY A 65 2.12 -1.17 -2.04
CA GLY A 65 2.20 -0.82 -3.45
C GLY A 65 2.95 -1.85 -4.27
N THR A 66 2.82 -1.80 -5.60
CA THR A 66 3.45 -2.80 -6.48
C THR A 66 3.05 -4.24 -6.13
N VAL A 67 1.80 -4.45 -5.71
CA VAL A 67 1.24 -5.79 -5.50
C VAL A 67 1.02 -6.42 -6.88
N GLN A 68 1.65 -7.57 -7.16
CA GLN A 68 1.63 -8.18 -8.49
C GLN A 68 0.98 -9.57 -8.50
N ARG A 69 0.92 -10.24 -7.35
CA ARG A 69 0.44 -11.62 -7.22
C ARG A 69 -0.52 -11.77 -6.04
N PRO A 70 -1.43 -12.75 -6.06
CA PRO A 70 -2.28 -13.09 -4.91
C PRO A 70 -1.49 -13.32 -3.61
N SER A 71 -0.29 -13.91 -3.69
CA SER A 71 0.58 -14.10 -2.51
C SER A 71 1.01 -12.78 -1.86
N ASP A 72 1.22 -11.74 -2.67
CA ASP A 72 1.65 -10.43 -2.19
C ASP A 72 0.52 -9.75 -1.39
N VAL A 73 -0.74 -9.98 -1.77
CA VAL A 73 -1.93 -9.53 -1.02
C VAL A 73 -1.92 -10.13 0.40
N VAL A 74 -1.77 -11.45 0.49
CA VAL A 74 -1.74 -12.16 1.79
C VAL A 74 -0.61 -11.64 2.67
N GLN A 75 0.59 -11.47 2.09
CA GLN A 75 1.76 -10.97 2.81
C GLN A 75 1.60 -9.51 3.26
N ALA A 76 1.05 -8.65 2.40
CA ALA A 76 0.77 -7.25 2.74
C ALA A 76 -0.25 -7.12 3.88
N CYS A 77 -1.34 -7.90 3.83
CA CYS A 77 -2.33 -7.96 4.90
C CYS A 77 -1.71 -8.44 6.22
N ALA A 78 -0.90 -9.49 6.17
CA ALA A 78 -0.19 -10.01 7.35
C ALA A 78 0.80 -8.99 7.94
N ALA A 79 1.42 -8.15 7.10
CA ALA A 79 2.27 -7.05 7.54
C ALA A 79 1.49 -5.86 8.12
N GLY A 80 0.16 -5.84 8.01
CA GLY A 80 -0.71 -4.79 8.55
C GLY A 80 -1.04 -3.66 7.56
N ALA A 81 -0.81 -3.86 6.26
CA ALA A 81 -1.23 -2.89 5.24
C ALA A 81 -2.75 -2.63 5.33
N ARG A 82 -3.15 -1.40 5.04
CA ARG A 82 -4.54 -0.91 5.16
C ARG A 82 -5.20 -0.58 3.83
N PHE A 83 -4.45 -0.65 2.74
CA PHE A 83 -4.92 -0.59 1.36
C PHE A 83 -3.88 -1.22 0.44
N LEU A 84 -4.28 -1.58 -0.77
CA LEU A 84 -3.47 -2.28 -1.76
C LEU A 84 -3.44 -1.50 -3.07
N VAL A 85 -2.27 -1.37 -3.67
CA VAL A 85 -2.06 -0.75 -4.98
C VAL A 85 -1.27 -1.71 -5.87
N SER A 86 -1.78 -1.96 -7.06
CA SER A 86 -1.09 -2.75 -8.08
C SER A 86 -0.75 -1.88 -9.29
N PRO A 87 0.33 -2.17 -10.04
CA PRO A 87 0.66 -1.42 -11.25
C PRO A 87 -0.25 -1.75 -12.43
N GLY A 88 -1.00 -2.85 -12.33
CA GLY A 88 -1.91 -3.38 -13.32
C GLY A 88 -2.90 -4.36 -12.65
N MET A 89 -3.87 -4.84 -13.41
CA MET A 89 -4.89 -5.76 -12.89
C MET A 89 -4.96 -7.04 -13.72
N THR A 90 -5.00 -8.19 -13.04
CA THR A 90 -5.44 -9.46 -13.61
C THR A 90 -6.67 -9.95 -12.83
N ALA A 91 -7.46 -10.83 -13.43
CA ALA A 91 -8.64 -11.39 -12.76
C ALA A 91 -8.29 -12.09 -11.44
N GLU A 92 -7.18 -12.83 -11.40
CA GLU A 92 -6.70 -13.53 -10.21
C GLU A 92 -6.26 -12.56 -9.11
N LEU A 93 -5.52 -11.51 -9.46
CA LEU A 93 -5.08 -10.49 -8.51
C LEU A 93 -6.28 -9.69 -7.96
N ALA A 94 -7.21 -9.30 -8.83
CA ALA A 94 -8.43 -8.60 -8.43
C ALA A 94 -9.27 -9.47 -7.48
N ALA A 95 -9.48 -10.75 -7.80
CA ALA A 95 -10.22 -11.66 -6.93
C ALA A 95 -9.53 -11.81 -5.57
N ALA A 96 -8.20 -11.95 -5.53
CA ALA A 96 -7.45 -12.05 -4.28
C ALA A 96 -7.54 -10.77 -3.43
N ALA A 97 -7.45 -9.59 -4.06
CA ALA A 97 -7.55 -8.31 -3.37
C ALA A 97 -8.97 -8.03 -2.86
N LEU A 98 -10.00 -8.33 -3.67
CA LEU A 98 -11.41 -8.17 -3.30
C LEU A 98 -11.89 -9.17 -2.25
N ALA A 99 -11.23 -10.32 -2.12
CA ALA A 99 -11.46 -11.24 -1.00
C ALA A 99 -10.94 -10.69 0.34
N THR A 100 -10.23 -9.56 0.32
CA THR A 100 -9.87 -8.80 1.52
C THR A 100 -10.88 -7.70 1.78
N GLU A 101 -11.01 -7.28 3.04
CA GLU A 101 -11.80 -6.09 3.41
C GLU A 101 -11.00 -4.78 3.21
N LEU A 102 -9.86 -4.83 2.51
CA LEU A 102 -9.01 -3.66 2.28
C LEU A 102 -9.39 -2.95 0.98
N PRO A 103 -9.34 -1.60 0.94
CA PRO A 103 -9.41 -0.87 -0.32
C PRO A 103 -8.32 -1.32 -1.28
N TYR A 104 -8.71 -1.62 -2.51
CA TYR A 104 -7.82 -1.97 -3.61
C TYR A 104 -7.89 -0.90 -4.70
N ILE A 105 -6.73 -0.40 -5.12
CA ILE A 105 -6.59 0.59 -6.19
C ILE A 105 -5.75 -0.02 -7.32
N PRO A 106 -6.38 -0.64 -8.33
CA PRO A 106 -5.65 -1.19 -9.47
C PRO A 106 -5.15 -0.09 -10.40
N GLY A 107 -3.91 -0.24 -10.88
CA GLY A 107 -3.43 0.49 -12.05
C GLY A 107 -4.16 0.03 -13.30
N VAL A 108 -4.59 1.00 -14.12
CA VAL A 108 -5.26 0.79 -15.41
C VAL A 108 -4.72 1.79 -16.42
N ALA A 109 -4.68 1.42 -17.70
CA ALA A 109 -4.15 2.24 -18.78
C ALA A 109 -5.17 2.48 -19.91
N THR A 110 -6.19 1.64 -20.07
CA THR A 110 -7.17 1.73 -21.15
C THR A 110 -8.61 1.89 -20.63
N PRO A 111 -9.55 2.43 -21.44
CA PRO A 111 -10.96 2.52 -21.07
C PRO A 111 -11.58 1.16 -20.72
N SER A 112 -11.20 0.08 -21.43
CA SER A 112 -11.69 -1.27 -21.14
C SER A 112 -11.24 -1.78 -19.78
N GLU A 113 -10.00 -1.49 -19.39
CA GLU A 113 -9.49 -1.81 -18.05
C GLU A 113 -10.20 -0.97 -16.98
N VAL A 114 -10.42 0.33 -17.23
CA VAL A 114 -11.17 1.22 -16.32
C VAL A 114 -12.60 0.71 -16.10
N MET A 115 -13.29 0.26 -17.15
CA MET A 115 -14.65 -0.29 -17.04
C MET A 115 -14.72 -1.61 -16.28
N THR A 116 -13.60 -2.33 -16.21
CA THR A 116 -13.49 -3.62 -15.52
C THR A 116 -13.17 -3.45 -14.04
N ALA A 117 -12.51 -2.35 -13.67
CA ALA A 117 -11.95 -2.08 -12.34
C ALA A 117 -12.96 -1.55 -11.31
#